data_AF-A0A973HSR3-F1
#
_entry.id   AF-A0A973HSR3-F1
#
_cell.length_a   1.000
_cell.length_b   1.000
_cell.length_c   1.000
_cell.angle_alpha   90.00
_cell.angle_beta   90.00
_cell.angle_gamma   90.00
#
_symmetry.space_group_name_H-M   'P 1'
#
loop_
_entity.id
_entity.type
_entity.pdbx_description
1 polymer ?
#
loop_
_entity_poly.entity_id
_entity_poly.type
_entity_poly.pdbx_seq_one_letter_code
_entity_poly.pdbx_strand_id
1 'polypeptide(L)'
;MSRTERSTRLQQRLALATAAWVAVVAALCAVLFLLWGRGVAEREVDAELRSEVSDLLVHHQRGGLETLRGEVRRRRLAPGAAGALYLYAESRTEVIEGDLPHWPDGLATGDRAEALEGQDLEIPAAAWSYRAHSRFRLMALRLKDGGRLAVGRDVSEHARFVRLLEYAAGGGLALAVLAALAAGLGVGRRLLARVGAMRATMVRIVAGRRGERMQLGSPPDEFDALAEQFNRLLDDNDQLLARVREVTDDVAH
;
A
#
# COMPACT_ATOMS: atom_id res chain seq x y z
N MET A 1 -8.87 -44.20 0.73
CA MET A 1 -8.85 -42.75 0.43
C MET A 1 -8.96 -42.56 -1.08
N SER A 2 -10.08 -42.00 -1.55
CA SER A 2 -10.47 -42.02 -2.97
C SER A 2 -9.73 -40.96 -3.81
N ARG A 3 -9.49 -41.29 -5.09
CA ARG A 3 -8.76 -40.48 -6.08
C ARG A 3 -9.38 -39.09 -6.33
N THR A 4 -10.66 -38.93 -5.96
CA THR A 4 -11.45 -37.70 -6.03
C THR A 4 -11.06 -36.67 -4.95
N GLU A 5 -10.61 -37.09 -3.77
CA GLU A 5 -10.14 -36.14 -2.73
C GLU A 5 -8.76 -35.54 -3.02
N ARG A 6 -7.91 -36.23 -3.78
CA ARG A 6 -6.58 -35.69 -4.15
C ARG A 6 -6.69 -34.63 -5.25
N SER A 7 -7.63 -34.76 -6.18
CA SER A 7 -7.83 -33.76 -7.23
C SER A 7 -8.37 -32.45 -6.66
N THR A 8 -9.32 -32.48 -5.72
CA THR A 8 -9.88 -31.27 -5.11
C THR A 8 -8.86 -30.45 -4.30
N ARG A 9 -7.87 -31.11 -3.68
CA ARG A 9 -6.80 -30.42 -2.93
C ARG A 9 -5.78 -29.74 -3.82
N LEU A 10 -5.34 -30.35 -4.93
CA LEU A 10 -4.43 -29.71 -5.91
C LEU A 10 -5.08 -28.50 -6.57
N GLN A 11 -6.37 -28.63 -6.82
CA GLN A 11 -7.27 -27.63 -7.38
C GLN A 11 -7.43 -26.38 -6.50
N GLN A 12 -7.67 -26.59 -5.20
CA GLN A 12 -7.68 -25.49 -4.23
C GLN A 12 -6.31 -24.81 -4.16
N ARG A 13 -5.20 -25.57 -4.22
CA ARG A 13 -3.85 -25.01 -4.10
C ARG A 13 -3.46 -24.10 -5.26
N LEU A 14 -3.84 -24.43 -6.50
CA LEU A 14 -3.49 -23.59 -7.67
C LEU A 14 -4.32 -22.30 -7.70
N ALA A 15 -5.62 -22.37 -7.40
CA ALA A 15 -6.49 -21.20 -7.31
C ALA A 15 -6.11 -20.29 -6.13
N LEU A 16 -5.73 -20.89 -5.00
CA LEU A 16 -5.18 -20.15 -3.87
C LEU A 16 -3.83 -19.52 -4.23
N ALA A 17 -2.99 -20.17 -5.04
CA ALA A 17 -1.70 -19.62 -5.44
C ALA A 17 -1.83 -18.41 -6.37
N THR A 18 -2.73 -18.44 -7.36
CA THR A 18 -2.94 -17.28 -8.25
C THR A 18 -3.63 -16.12 -7.53
N ALA A 19 -4.64 -16.41 -6.71
CA ALA A 19 -5.28 -15.40 -5.87
C ALA A 19 -4.30 -14.80 -4.86
N ALA A 20 -3.44 -15.62 -4.25
CA ALA A 20 -2.37 -15.16 -3.36
C ALA A 20 -1.37 -14.28 -4.10
N TRP A 21 -0.98 -14.62 -5.33
CA TRP A 21 -0.03 -13.82 -6.09
C TRP A 21 -0.59 -12.43 -6.44
N VAL A 22 -1.85 -12.38 -6.91
CA VAL A 22 -2.54 -11.10 -7.18
C VAL A 22 -2.71 -10.29 -5.89
N ALA A 23 -3.06 -10.93 -4.77
CA ALA A 23 -3.18 -10.27 -3.48
C ALA A 23 -1.83 -9.73 -2.98
N VAL A 24 -0.73 -10.45 -3.20
CA VAL A 24 0.62 -10.00 -2.84
C VAL A 24 1.02 -8.79 -3.66
N VAL A 25 0.76 -8.77 -4.97
CA VAL A 25 1.07 -7.59 -5.81
C VAL A 25 0.21 -6.39 -5.42
N ALA A 26 -1.09 -6.59 -5.17
CA ALA A 26 -1.97 -5.53 -4.71
C ALA A 26 -1.52 -4.97 -3.35
N ALA A 27 -1.14 -5.83 -2.41
CA ALA A 27 -0.60 -5.45 -1.11
C ALA A 27 0.72 -4.69 -1.26
N LEU A 28 1.62 -5.14 -2.14
CA LEU A 28 2.88 -4.45 -2.41
C LEU A 28 2.63 -3.05 -2.98
N CYS A 29 1.75 -2.91 -3.97
CA CYS A 29 1.39 -1.61 -4.54
C CYS A 29 0.76 -0.68 -3.50
N ALA A 30 -0.12 -1.19 -2.64
CA ALA A 30 -0.72 -0.39 -1.57
C ALA A 30 0.30 0.03 -0.52
N VAL A 31 1.22 -0.86 -0.11
CA VAL A 31 2.32 -0.52 0.81
C VAL A 31 3.22 0.54 0.19
N LEU A 32 3.60 0.39 -1.08
CA LEU A 32 4.41 1.39 -1.79
C LEU A 32 3.70 2.75 -1.87
N PHE A 33 2.39 2.76 -2.15
CA PHE A 33 1.60 3.98 -2.17
C PHE A 33 1.52 4.65 -0.79
N LEU A 34 1.34 3.87 0.28
CA LEU A 34 1.33 4.38 1.66
C LEU A 34 2.69 4.93 2.08
N LEU A 35 3.78 4.24 1.74
CA LEU A 35 5.15 4.69 2.00
C LEU A 35 5.47 5.98 1.22
N TRP A 36 5.02 6.06 -0.04
CA TRP A 36 5.18 7.27 -0.86
C TRP A 36 4.37 8.44 -0.30
N GLY A 37 3.11 8.21 0.09
CA GLY A 37 2.24 9.24 0.67
C GLY A 37 2.80 9.83 1.96
N ARG A 38 3.36 9.00 2.85
CA ARG A 38 4.07 9.46 4.06
C ARG A 38 5.32 10.27 3.72
N GLY A 39 6.09 9.81 2.73
CA GLY A 39 7.33 10.45 2.34
C GLY A 39 7.18 11.81 1.66
N VAL A 40 6.06 12.11 1.01
CA VAL A 40 5.84 13.38 0.29
C VAL A 40 5.31 14.48 1.22
N ALA A 41 4.38 14.15 2.12
CA ALA A 41 3.72 15.14 2.98
C ALA A 41 4.68 15.78 4.01
N GLU A 42 5.66 15.02 4.49
CA GLU A 42 6.58 15.49 5.53
C GLU A 42 7.70 16.40 5.01
N ARG A 43 8.13 16.19 3.75
CA ARG A 43 9.29 16.90 3.19
C ARG A 43 9.02 18.38 2.91
N GLU A 44 7.79 18.72 2.55
CA GLU A 44 7.41 20.09 2.20
C GLU A 44 7.37 20.98 3.45
N VAL A 45 6.78 20.49 4.55
CA VAL A 45 6.74 21.19 5.84
C VAL A 45 8.14 21.30 6.46
N ASP A 46 8.97 20.25 6.36
CA ASP A 46 10.35 20.29 6.85
C ASP A 46 11.22 21.31 6.12
N ALA A 47 11.09 21.42 4.80
CA ALA A 47 11.85 22.38 4.02
C ALA A 47 11.50 23.82 4.41
N GLU A 48 10.21 24.08 4.66
CA GLU A 48 9.72 25.39 5.08
C GLU A 48 10.16 25.74 6.51
N LEU A 49 10.03 24.80 7.46
CA LEU A 49 10.50 24.99 8.84
C LEU A 49 12.01 25.24 8.91
N ARG A 50 12.83 24.52 8.11
CA ARG A 50 14.29 24.74 8.07
C ARG A 50 14.66 26.13 7.55
N SER A 51 13.95 26.61 6.53
CA SER A 51 14.15 27.97 6.02
C SER A 51 13.85 29.00 7.11
N GLU A 52 12.75 28.81 7.84
CA GLU A 52 12.31 29.73 8.88
C GLU A 52 13.27 29.76 10.10
N VAL A 53 13.77 28.60 10.52
CA VAL A 53 14.80 28.51 11.58
C VAL A 53 16.10 29.20 11.14
N SER A 54 16.50 29.02 9.88
CA SER A 54 17.72 29.62 9.34
C SER A 54 17.62 31.15 9.26
N ASP A 55 16.46 31.69 8.87
CA ASP A 55 16.22 33.14 8.85
C ASP A 55 16.27 33.76 10.25
N LEU A 56 15.69 33.08 11.24
CA LEU A 56 15.74 33.52 12.64
C LEU A 56 17.17 33.51 13.21
N LEU A 57 17.97 32.51 12.85
CA LEU A 57 19.39 32.42 13.21
C LEU A 57 20.22 33.57 12.63
N VAL A 58 20.00 33.91 11.36
CA VAL A 58 20.71 35.01 10.69
C VAL A 58 20.40 36.35 11.38
N HIS A 59 19.16 36.55 11.81
CA HIS A 59 18.77 37.73 12.59
C HIS A 59 19.34 37.74 14.02
N HIS A 60 19.38 36.59 14.70
CA HIS A 60 19.97 36.47 16.03
C HIS A 60 21.47 36.80 16.04
N GLN A 61 22.24 36.33 15.04
CA GLN A 61 23.68 36.61 14.95
C GLN A 61 24.04 38.10 14.78
N ARG A 62 23.08 38.95 14.37
CA ARG A 62 23.31 40.39 14.15
C ARG A 62 22.87 41.28 15.31
N GLY A 63 22.02 40.80 16.23
CA GLY A 63 21.37 41.64 17.24
C GLY A 63 21.29 41.07 18.67
N GLY A 64 21.76 39.85 18.91
CA GLY A 64 21.73 39.25 20.26
C GLY A 64 20.34 38.86 20.77
N LEU A 65 20.25 38.55 22.06
CA LEU A 65 19.10 37.92 22.74
C LEU A 65 17.82 38.77 22.72
N GLU A 66 17.94 40.07 22.93
CA GLU A 66 16.80 41.02 22.95
C GLU A 66 16.14 41.18 21.58
N THR A 67 16.94 41.13 20.52
CA THR A 67 16.45 41.21 19.13
C THR A 67 15.67 39.94 18.76
N LEU A 68 16.14 38.78 19.21
CA LEU A 68 15.43 37.51 19.02
C LEU A 68 14.10 37.50 19.78
N ARG A 69 14.09 38.00 21.03
CA ARG A 69 12.88 38.10 21.86
C ARG A 69 11.83 39.01 21.22
N GLY A 70 12.24 40.17 20.74
CA GLY A 70 11.38 41.11 20.03
C GLY A 70 10.82 40.53 18.73
N GLU A 71 11.64 39.80 17.97
CA GLU A 71 11.24 39.18 16.71
C GLU A 71 10.25 38.01 16.92
N VAL A 72 10.51 37.13 17.90
CA VAL A 72 9.59 36.05 18.30
C VAL A 72 8.24 36.62 18.71
N ARG A 73 8.24 37.66 19.56
CA ARG A 73 7.00 38.32 19.99
C ARG A 73 6.27 39.00 18.83
N ARG A 74 6.99 39.66 17.92
CA ARG A 74 6.40 40.31 16.73
C ARG A 74 5.74 39.28 15.81
N ARG A 75 6.43 38.17 15.54
CA ARG A 75 5.92 37.10 14.66
C ARG A 75 4.73 36.39 15.28
N ARG A 76 4.76 36.11 16.58
CA ARG A 76 3.63 35.55 17.32
C ARG A 76 2.35 36.40 17.22
N LEU A 77 2.51 37.73 17.22
CA LEU A 77 1.39 38.68 17.14
C LEU A 77 0.99 39.03 15.69
N ALA A 78 1.70 38.49 14.69
CA ALA A 78 1.40 38.78 13.28
C ALA A 78 0.08 38.11 12.85
N PRO A 79 -0.69 38.73 11.93
CA PRO A 79 -1.94 38.13 11.43
C PRO A 79 -1.79 36.75 10.78
N GLY A 80 -0.59 36.41 10.29
CA GLY A 80 -0.23 35.10 9.73
C GLY A 80 0.34 34.09 10.74
N ALA A 81 0.40 34.42 12.02
CA ALA A 81 0.93 33.54 13.08
C ALA A 81 -0.03 32.43 13.48
N ALA A 82 -1.27 32.45 12.97
CA ALA A 82 -2.27 31.42 13.23
C ALA A 82 -1.74 30.06 12.75
N GLY A 83 -1.34 29.21 13.69
CA GLY A 83 -0.73 27.90 13.41
C GLY A 83 0.80 27.89 13.43
N ALA A 84 1.49 28.99 13.72
CA ALA A 84 2.90 28.97 14.07
C ALA A 84 3.06 28.87 15.59
N LEU A 85 4.12 28.17 16.03
CA LEU A 85 4.48 28.01 17.42
C LEU A 85 5.93 28.44 17.58
N TYR A 86 6.18 29.40 18.45
CA TYR A 86 7.53 29.83 18.77
C TYR A 86 7.78 29.64 20.26
N LEU A 87 8.95 29.08 20.59
CA LEU A 87 9.35 28.84 21.95
C LEU A 87 10.82 29.16 22.13
N TYR A 88 11.12 30.03 23.08
CA TYR A 88 12.47 30.36 23.50
C TYR A 88 12.63 30.05 24.99
N ALA A 89 13.56 29.16 25.32
CA ALA A 89 13.73 28.65 26.66
C ALA A 89 15.21 28.62 27.06
N GLU A 90 15.52 29.05 28.28
CA GLU A 90 16.88 29.00 28.82
C GLU A 90 17.21 27.59 29.31
N SER A 91 16.29 27.01 30.07
CA SER A 91 16.35 25.63 30.58
C SER A 91 15.17 24.81 30.02
N ARG A 92 15.14 23.48 30.20
CA ARG A 92 13.94 22.68 29.82
C ARG A 92 12.73 23.04 30.69
N THR A 93 13.00 23.60 31.86
CA THR A 93 12.02 23.98 32.88
C THR A 93 11.65 25.45 32.83
N GLU A 94 12.50 26.30 32.24
CA GLU A 94 12.33 27.76 32.23
C GLU A 94 12.23 28.27 30.79
N VAL A 95 10.97 28.48 30.38
CA VAL A 95 10.63 29.13 29.12
C VAL A 95 10.65 30.64 29.36
N ILE A 96 11.47 31.36 28.59
CA ILE A 96 11.58 32.81 28.69
C ILE A 96 10.41 33.47 27.92
N GLU A 97 10.15 33.01 26.69
CA GLU A 97 9.10 33.54 25.83
C GLU A 97 8.58 32.45 24.90
N GLY A 98 7.26 32.31 24.77
CA GLY A 98 6.70 31.39 23.79
C GLY A 98 5.24 31.04 24.03
N ASP A 99 4.74 30.15 23.17
CA ASP A 99 3.35 29.71 23.19
C ASP A 99 3.07 28.58 24.21
N LEU A 100 4.12 27.90 24.69
CA LEU A 100 4.03 26.82 25.68
C LEU A 100 4.58 27.26 27.04
N PRO A 101 3.98 26.81 28.16
CA PRO A 101 4.45 27.15 29.50
C PRO A 101 5.75 26.45 29.90
N HIS A 102 6.07 25.31 29.27
CA HIS A 102 7.27 24.52 29.52
C HIS A 102 7.81 23.97 28.22
N TRP A 103 9.09 23.57 28.20
CA TRP A 103 9.65 22.87 27.06
C TRP A 103 8.92 21.53 26.87
N PRO A 104 8.40 21.23 25.67
CA PRO A 104 7.63 20.01 25.46
C PRO A 104 8.47 18.75 25.67
N ASP A 105 7.91 17.77 26.38
CA ASP A 105 8.53 16.49 26.62
C ASP A 105 8.72 15.71 25.31
N GLY A 106 9.89 15.10 25.14
CA GLY A 106 10.23 14.33 23.94
C GLY A 106 10.82 15.14 22.78
N LEU A 107 10.74 16.49 22.80
CA LEU A 107 11.33 17.31 21.75
C LEU A 107 12.87 17.31 21.84
N ALA A 108 13.53 16.66 20.88
CA ALA A 108 14.99 16.64 20.80
C ALA A 108 15.53 17.99 20.32
N THR A 109 16.65 18.43 20.89
CA THR A 109 17.31 19.68 20.50
C THR A 109 18.58 19.35 19.72
N GLY A 110 18.68 19.81 18.47
CA GLY A 110 19.90 19.70 17.69
C GLY A 110 20.85 20.88 17.92
N ASP A 111 22.12 20.71 17.56
CA ASP A 111 23.14 21.76 17.68
C ASP A 111 23.35 22.54 16.37
N ARG A 112 22.85 22.04 15.23
CA ARG A 112 23.03 22.64 13.90
C ARG A 112 21.69 22.69 13.17
N ALA A 113 21.36 23.85 12.60
CA ALA A 113 20.11 24.07 11.85
C ALA A 113 19.93 23.11 10.66
N GLU A 114 21.05 22.79 9.98
CA GLU A 114 21.09 21.92 8.80
C GLU A 114 20.77 20.45 9.11
N ALA A 115 20.94 20.03 10.37
CA ALA A 115 20.73 18.66 10.83
C ALA A 115 19.42 18.50 11.62
N LEU A 116 18.56 19.51 11.66
CA LEU A 116 17.28 19.44 12.34
C LEU A 116 16.29 18.62 11.52
N GLU A 117 15.67 17.66 12.19
CA GLU A 117 14.51 16.90 11.71
C GLU A 117 13.27 17.37 12.47
N GLY A 118 12.16 17.55 11.75
CA GLY A 118 10.89 17.95 12.33
C GLY A 118 10.31 16.78 13.12
N GLN A 119 9.88 17.06 14.36
CA GLN A 119 9.23 16.08 15.22
C GLN A 119 7.75 16.43 15.37
N ASP A 120 6.89 15.47 15.06
CA ASP A 120 5.45 15.60 15.26
C ASP A 120 5.12 15.39 16.74
N LEU A 121 4.57 16.43 17.37
CA LEU A 121 4.14 16.41 18.76
C LEU A 121 2.68 16.82 18.90
N GLU A 122 1.96 16.12 19.76
CA GLU A 122 0.57 16.44 20.06
C GLU A 122 0.54 17.36 21.28
N ILE A 123 0.03 18.58 21.09
CA ILE A 123 0.01 19.57 22.16
C ILE A 123 -1.37 19.54 22.83
N PRO A 124 -1.44 19.27 24.16
CA PRO A 124 -2.70 19.24 24.88
C PRO A 124 -3.41 20.61 24.83
N ALA A 125 -4.75 20.57 24.71
CA ALA A 125 -5.62 21.76 24.63
C ALA A 125 -5.44 22.76 25.79
N ALA A 126 -4.91 22.30 26.93
CA ALA A 126 -4.67 23.12 28.11
C ALA A 126 -3.50 24.10 27.97
N ALA A 127 -2.65 23.93 26.95
CA ALA A 127 -1.64 24.91 26.56
C ALA A 127 -2.27 25.94 25.62
N TRP A 128 -2.72 27.06 26.19
CA TRP A 128 -3.22 28.30 25.59
C TRP A 128 -3.56 28.34 24.08
N SER A 129 -4.80 28.74 23.78
CA SER A 129 -5.28 29.27 22.48
C SER A 129 -5.33 28.33 21.28
N TYR A 130 -4.83 27.10 21.36
CA TYR A 130 -4.93 26.14 20.26
C TYR A 130 -6.21 25.29 20.32
N ARG A 131 -6.68 24.83 19.16
CA ARG A 131 -7.81 23.90 19.07
C ARG A 131 -7.45 22.61 19.82
N ALA A 132 -8.43 21.97 20.43
CA ALA A 132 -8.20 20.75 21.20
C ALA A 132 -7.56 19.66 20.31
N HIS A 133 -6.40 19.15 20.73
CA HIS A 133 -5.58 18.12 20.03
C HIS A 133 -4.99 18.58 18.69
N SER A 134 -4.34 19.74 18.67
CA SER A 134 -3.53 20.16 17.51
C SER A 134 -2.21 19.38 17.46
N ARG A 135 -1.86 18.85 16.28
CA ARG A 135 -0.55 18.27 15.98
C ARG A 135 0.37 19.34 15.42
N PHE A 136 1.53 19.51 16.05
CA PHE A 136 2.56 20.43 15.62
C PHE A 136 3.78 19.66 15.14
N ARG A 137 4.35 20.08 14.01
CA ARG A 137 5.68 19.67 13.62
C ARG A 137 6.67 20.70 14.14
N LEU A 138 7.58 20.28 15.02
CA LEU A 138 8.49 21.14 15.77
C LEU A 138 9.95 20.85 15.40
N MET A 139 10.75 21.90 15.27
CA MET A 139 12.20 21.83 15.18
C MET A 139 12.81 22.62 16.32
N ALA A 140 13.80 22.04 16.99
CA ALA A 140 14.47 22.69 18.13
C ALA A 140 15.97 22.75 17.96
N LEU A 141 16.52 23.93 18.21
CA LEU A 141 17.94 24.24 18.10
C LEU A 141 18.49 24.75 19.42
N ARG A 142 19.71 24.33 19.75
CA ARG A 142 20.51 24.92 20.81
C ARG A 142 21.31 26.10 20.27
N LEU A 143 21.15 27.26 20.89
CA LEU A 143 21.91 28.46 20.57
C LEU A 143 23.29 28.39 21.22
N LYS A 144 24.25 29.15 20.68
CA LYS A 144 25.63 29.23 21.21
C LYS A 144 25.67 29.73 22.66
N ASP A 145 24.67 30.52 23.04
CA ASP A 145 24.54 31.14 24.36
C ASP A 145 23.95 30.17 25.40
N GLY A 146 23.70 28.90 25.03
CA GLY A 146 23.16 27.86 25.90
C GLY A 146 21.64 27.75 25.89
N GLY A 147 20.94 28.80 25.44
CA GLY A 147 19.49 28.82 25.26
C GLY A 147 19.00 27.88 24.16
N ARG A 148 17.70 27.62 24.14
CA ARG A 148 17.01 26.77 23.15
C ARG A 148 15.93 27.55 22.45
N LEU A 149 15.84 27.36 21.15
CA LEU A 149 14.77 27.89 20.30
C LEU A 149 14.05 26.71 19.67
N ALA A 150 12.73 26.64 19.83
CA ALA A 150 11.87 25.78 19.04
C ALA A 150 10.93 26.62 18.18
N VAL A 151 10.76 26.15 16.95
CA VAL A 151 9.81 26.68 15.98
C VAL A 151 8.97 25.51 15.52
N GLY A 152 7.67 25.68 15.44
CA GLY A 152 6.78 24.66 14.91
C GLY A 152 5.62 25.22 14.15
N ARG A 153 4.96 24.35 13.41
CA ARG A 153 3.76 24.69 12.65
C ARG A 153 2.66 23.65 12.88
N ASP A 154 1.43 24.13 12.97
CA ASP A 154 0.23 23.32 13.06
C ASP A 154 0.06 22.57 11.74
N VAL A 155 0.21 21.25 11.83
CA VAL A 155 0.05 20.32 10.71
C VAL A 155 -1.24 19.52 10.85
N SER A 156 -2.18 19.94 11.70
CA SER A 156 -3.40 19.18 12.02
C SER A 156 -4.28 18.93 10.79
N GLU A 157 -4.46 19.92 9.92
CA GLU A 157 -5.24 19.75 8.69
C GLU A 157 -4.54 18.80 7.71
N HIS A 158 -3.22 18.96 7.54
CA HIS A 158 -2.39 18.08 6.72
C HIS A 158 -2.40 16.64 7.24
N ALA A 159 -2.21 16.45 8.54
CA ALA A 159 -2.25 15.15 9.19
C ALA A 159 -3.63 14.49 9.06
N ARG A 160 -4.72 15.27 9.12
CA ARG A 160 -6.07 14.75 8.89
C ARG A 160 -6.27 14.31 7.45
N PHE A 161 -5.77 15.08 6.49
CA PHE A 161 -5.82 14.73 5.07
C PHE A 161 -5.02 13.44 4.78
N VAL A 162 -3.80 13.34 5.31
CA VAL A 162 -2.97 12.13 5.20
C VAL A 162 -3.69 10.92 5.80
N ARG A 163 -4.28 11.05 7.00
CA ARG A 163 -5.08 9.97 7.59
C ARG A 163 -6.26 9.56 6.71
N LEU A 164 -6.95 10.51 6.10
CA LEU A 164 -8.06 10.20 5.18
C LEU A 164 -7.57 9.41 3.96
N LEU A 165 -6.41 9.80 3.41
CA LEU A 165 -5.74 9.06 2.34
C LEU A 165 -5.33 7.66 2.77
N GLU A 166 -4.81 7.49 4.00
CA GLU A 166 -4.46 6.18 4.56
C GLU A 166 -5.70 5.29 4.71
N TYR A 167 -6.82 5.82 5.22
CA TYR A 167 -8.08 5.09 5.30
C TYR A 167 -8.63 4.72 3.93
N ALA A 168 -8.60 5.66 2.97
CA ALA A 168 -9.04 5.40 1.60
C ALA A 168 -8.16 4.34 0.92
N ALA A 169 -6.84 4.40 1.11
CA ALA A 169 -5.90 3.42 0.60
C ALA A 169 -6.11 2.04 1.25
N GLY A 170 -6.34 1.99 2.57
CA GLY A 170 -6.70 0.76 3.28
C GLY A 170 -8.01 0.15 2.78
N GLY A 171 -9.03 0.98 2.56
CA GLY A 171 -10.31 0.56 1.98
C GLY A 171 -10.17 0.04 0.55
N GLY A 172 -9.39 0.74 -0.29
CA GLY A 172 -9.09 0.32 -1.66
C GLY A 172 -8.34 -1.01 -1.72
N LEU A 173 -7.36 -1.21 -0.83
CA LEU A 173 -6.64 -2.48 -0.69
C LEU A 173 -7.58 -3.62 -0.29
N ALA A 174 -8.46 -3.39 0.70
CA ALA A 174 -9.44 -4.39 1.11
C ALA A 174 -10.36 -4.80 -0.05
N LEU A 175 -10.85 -3.82 -0.82
CA LEU A 175 -11.67 -4.08 -2.00
C LEU A 175 -10.90 -4.86 -3.08
N ALA A 176 -9.65 -4.49 -3.34
CA ALA A 176 -8.81 -5.17 -4.32
C ALA A 176 -8.54 -6.63 -3.93
N VAL A 177 -8.27 -6.91 -2.65
CA VAL A 177 -8.11 -8.27 -2.14
C VAL A 177 -9.41 -9.08 -2.29
N LEU A 178 -10.56 -8.49 -1.94
CA LEU A 178 -11.87 -9.14 -2.11
C LEU A 178 -12.16 -9.45 -3.58
N ALA A 179 -11.88 -8.50 -4.48
CA ALA A 179 -12.04 -8.69 -5.92
C ALA A 179 -11.10 -9.78 -6.47
N ALA A 180 -9.84 -9.80 -6.03
CA ALA A 180 -8.87 -10.82 -6.42
C ALA A 180 -9.29 -12.22 -5.95
N LEU A 181 -9.79 -12.34 -4.72
CA LEU A 181 -10.33 -13.59 -4.18
C LEU A 181 -11.55 -14.06 -4.99
N ALA A 182 -12.50 -13.15 -5.26
CA ALA A 182 -13.70 -13.47 -6.05
C ALA A 182 -13.33 -13.91 -7.47
N ALA A 183 -12.44 -13.19 -8.14
CA ALA A 183 -11.96 -13.50 -9.48
C ALA A 183 -11.18 -14.83 -9.49
N GLY A 184 -10.26 -15.05 -8.56
CA GLY A 184 -9.47 -16.28 -8.45
C GLY A 184 -10.33 -17.52 -8.18
N LEU A 185 -11.32 -17.41 -7.30
CA LEU A 185 -12.29 -18.47 -7.05
C LEU A 185 -13.18 -18.74 -8.27
N GLY A 186 -13.60 -17.69 -8.98
CA GLY A 186 -14.42 -17.81 -10.20
C GLY A 186 -13.68 -18.51 -11.33
N VAL A 187 -12.49 -18.02 -11.68
CA VAL A 187 -11.63 -18.59 -12.73
C VAL A 187 -11.20 -20.01 -12.38
N GLY A 188 -10.75 -20.23 -11.13
CA GLY A 188 -10.36 -21.56 -10.65
C GLY A 188 -11.50 -22.57 -10.80
N ARG A 189 -12.72 -22.23 -10.38
CA ARG A 189 -13.88 -23.12 -10.54
C ARG A 189 -14.19 -23.46 -12.00
N ARG A 190 -14.16 -22.47 -12.90
CA ARG A 190 -14.44 -22.68 -14.33
C ARG A 190 -13.40 -23.58 -14.99
N LEU A 191 -12.11 -23.28 -14.80
CA LEU A 191 -11.01 -24.05 -15.37
C LEU A 191 -11.07 -25.51 -14.94
N LEU A 192 -11.35 -25.74 -13.65
CA LEU A 192 -11.44 -27.07 -13.06
C LEU A 192 -12.62 -27.88 -13.57
N ALA A 193 -13.79 -27.25 -13.70
CA ALA A 193 -14.97 -27.90 -14.27
C ALA A 193 -14.69 -28.33 -15.72
N ARG A 194 -14.05 -27.46 -16.51
CA ARG A 194 -13.65 -27.74 -17.90
C ARG A 194 -12.68 -28.92 -17.99
N VAL A 195 -11.58 -28.89 -17.23
CA VAL A 195 -10.59 -29.99 -17.19
C VAL A 195 -11.21 -31.28 -16.67
N GLY A 196 -12.09 -31.19 -15.67
CA GLY A 196 -12.84 -32.34 -15.14
C GLY A 196 -13.72 -33.01 -16.20
N ALA A 197 -14.44 -32.23 -16.99
CA ALA A 197 -15.27 -32.72 -18.08
C ALA A 197 -14.44 -33.39 -19.19
N MET A 198 -13.33 -32.77 -19.61
CA MET A 198 -12.42 -33.37 -20.60
C MET A 198 -11.85 -34.69 -20.09
N ARG A 199 -11.36 -34.72 -18.84
CA ARG A 199 -10.83 -35.94 -18.22
C ARG A 199 -11.87 -37.06 -18.17
N ALA A 200 -13.12 -36.74 -17.82
CA ALA A 200 -14.19 -37.72 -17.76
C ALA A 200 -14.47 -38.35 -19.13
N THR A 201 -14.53 -37.54 -20.19
CA THR A 201 -14.70 -38.01 -21.57
C THR A 201 -13.51 -38.85 -22.04
N MET A 202 -12.27 -38.42 -21.77
CA MET A 202 -11.06 -39.20 -22.04
C MET A 202 -11.12 -40.61 -21.43
N VAL A 203 -11.52 -40.71 -20.16
CA VAL A 203 -11.63 -42.01 -19.47
C VAL A 203 -12.67 -42.92 -20.14
N ARG A 204 -13.79 -42.38 -20.60
CA ARG A 204 -14.83 -43.16 -21.31
C ARG A 204 -14.37 -43.64 -22.69
N ILE A 205 -13.67 -42.79 -23.43
CA ILE A 205 -13.09 -43.14 -24.74
C ILE A 205 -12.06 -44.27 -24.58
N VAL A 206 -11.13 -44.14 -23.64
CA VAL A 206 -10.11 -45.17 -23.35
C VAL A 206 -10.75 -46.48 -22.87
N ALA A 207 -11.88 -46.41 -22.16
CA ALA A 207 -12.65 -47.59 -21.77
C ALA A 207 -13.40 -48.29 -22.93
N GLY A 208 -13.20 -47.86 -24.18
CA GLY A 208 -13.70 -48.54 -25.37
C GLY A 208 -15.06 -48.06 -25.87
N ARG A 209 -15.60 -46.94 -25.34
CA ARG A 209 -16.82 -46.32 -25.90
C ARG A 209 -16.50 -45.58 -27.18
N ARG A 210 -16.70 -46.27 -28.30
CA ARG A 210 -16.53 -45.71 -29.65
C ARG A 210 -17.64 -44.71 -29.96
N GLY A 211 -17.29 -43.60 -30.60
CA GLY A 211 -18.22 -42.52 -30.97
C GLY A 211 -18.33 -41.37 -29.96
N GLU A 212 -17.75 -41.47 -28.76
CA GLU A 212 -17.61 -40.29 -27.90
C GLU A 212 -16.58 -39.29 -28.50
N ARG A 213 -16.87 -38.00 -28.36
CA ARG A 213 -16.02 -36.88 -28.79
C ARG A 213 -15.89 -35.86 -27.65
N MET A 214 -14.80 -35.11 -27.64
CA MET A 214 -14.61 -33.98 -26.72
C MET A 214 -15.64 -32.89 -27.02
N GLN A 215 -16.28 -32.37 -25.97
CA GLN A 215 -17.29 -31.32 -26.09
C GLN A 215 -16.63 -29.94 -26.21
N LEU A 216 -17.02 -29.18 -27.22
CA LEU A 216 -16.65 -27.77 -27.36
C LEU A 216 -17.45 -26.91 -26.38
N GLY A 217 -16.81 -25.86 -25.88
CA GLY A 217 -17.34 -24.92 -24.93
C GLY A 217 -18.23 -23.88 -25.60
N SER A 218 -19.06 -23.22 -24.80
CA SER A 218 -19.76 -22.00 -25.21
C SER A 218 -19.80 -21.05 -24.01
N PRO A 219 -19.18 -19.87 -24.07
CA PRO A 219 -18.45 -19.30 -25.21
C PRO A 219 -17.12 -20.03 -25.54
N PRO A 220 -16.58 -19.87 -26.77
CA PRO A 220 -15.34 -20.51 -27.18
C PRO A 220 -14.13 -20.08 -26.32
N ASP A 221 -13.28 -21.03 -25.92
CA ASP A 221 -12.07 -20.80 -25.12
C ASP A 221 -10.83 -21.51 -25.68
N GLU A 222 -9.65 -21.31 -25.07
CA GLU A 222 -8.41 -21.94 -25.53
C GLU A 222 -8.42 -23.48 -25.39
N PHE A 223 -9.30 -24.03 -24.54
CA PHE A 223 -9.46 -25.48 -24.40
C PHE A 223 -10.25 -26.09 -25.57
N ASP A 224 -11.01 -25.28 -26.32
CA ASP A 224 -11.71 -25.74 -27.50
C ASP A 224 -10.75 -26.08 -28.64
N ALA A 225 -9.70 -25.27 -28.83
CA ALA A 225 -8.64 -25.60 -29.78
C ALA A 225 -7.98 -26.96 -29.45
N LEU A 226 -7.80 -27.25 -28.15
CA LEU A 226 -7.27 -28.54 -27.70
C LEU A 226 -8.28 -29.68 -27.90
N ALA A 227 -9.57 -29.44 -27.62
CA ALA A 227 -10.64 -30.40 -27.84
C ALA A 227 -10.76 -30.77 -29.33
N GLU A 228 -10.66 -29.80 -30.23
CA GLU A 228 -10.66 -30.00 -31.69
C GLU A 228 -9.46 -30.82 -32.16
N GLN A 229 -8.25 -30.54 -31.65
CA GLN A 229 -7.08 -31.36 -31.95
C GLN A 229 -7.25 -32.80 -31.45
N PHE A 230 -7.82 -32.98 -30.27
CA PHE A 230 -8.05 -34.31 -29.72
C PHE A 230 -9.08 -35.09 -30.55
N ASN A 231 -10.16 -34.44 -31.00
CA ASN A 231 -11.15 -35.07 -31.87
C ASN A 231 -10.54 -35.50 -33.21
N ARG A 232 -9.65 -34.69 -33.81
CA ARG A 232 -8.92 -35.07 -35.02
C ARG A 232 -8.09 -36.35 -34.84
N LEU A 233 -7.37 -36.47 -33.72
CA LEU A 233 -6.61 -37.69 -33.40
C LEU A 233 -7.51 -38.93 -33.23
N LEU A 234 -8.76 -38.76 -32.78
CA LEU A 234 -9.73 -39.85 -32.71
C LEU A 234 -10.22 -40.24 -34.10
N ASP A 235 -10.48 -39.28 -34.98
CA ASP A 235 -10.90 -39.53 -36.36
C ASP A 235 -9.81 -40.28 -37.15
N ASP A 236 -8.54 -39.94 -36.95
CA ASP A 236 -7.40 -40.65 -37.54
C ASP A 236 -7.31 -42.11 -37.05
N ASN A 237 -7.56 -42.35 -35.75
CA ASN A 237 -7.62 -43.72 -35.21
C ASN A 237 -8.79 -44.53 -35.78
N ASP A 238 -9.97 -43.91 -35.90
CA ASP A 238 -11.14 -44.55 -36.49
C ASP A 238 -10.87 -44.94 -37.95
N GLN A 239 -10.20 -44.08 -38.73
CA GLN A 239 -9.78 -44.41 -40.11
C GLN A 239 -8.73 -45.53 -40.18
N LEU A 240 -7.74 -45.52 -39.29
CA LEU A 240 -6.72 -46.59 -39.25
C LEU A 240 -7.34 -47.95 -38.94
N LEU A 241 -8.26 -48.00 -37.98
CA LEU A 241 -8.99 -49.23 -37.64
C LEU A 241 -9.92 -49.69 -38.79
N ALA A 242 -10.52 -48.76 -39.53
CA ALA A 242 -11.34 -49.09 -40.70
C ALA A 242 -10.51 -49.75 -41.81
N ARG A 243 -9.33 -49.21 -42.14
CA ARG A 243 -8.42 -49.80 -43.15
C ARG A 243 -7.92 -51.18 -42.75
N VAL A 244 -7.59 -51.39 -41.47
CA VAL A 244 -7.17 -52.72 -40.99
C VAL A 244 -8.29 -53.74 -41.18
N ARG A 245 -9.54 -53.35 -40.92
CA ARG A 245 -10.71 -54.22 -41.12
C ARG A 245 -10.92 -54.58 -42.58
N GLU A 246 -10.83 -53.60 -43.48
CA GLU A 246 -10.96 -53.78 -44.93
C GLU A 246 -9.93 -54.80 -45.46
N VAL A 247 -8.66 -54.66 -45.07
CA VAL A 247 -7.60 -55.61 -45.46
C VAL A 247 -7.83 -57.01 -44.90
N THR A 248 -8.34 -57.14 -43.67
CA THR A 248 -8.67 -58.47 -43.12
C THR A 248 -9.88 -59.13 -43.78
N ASP A 249 -10.89 -58.36 -44.18
CA ASP A 249 -12.06 -58.88 -44.89
C ASP A 249 -11.66 -59.35 -46.30
N ASP A 250 -10.78 -58.60 -46.99
CA ASP A 250 -10.26 -58.97 -48.31
C ASP A 250 -9.38 -60.24 -48.29
N VAL A 251 -8.72 -60.58 -47.17
CA VAL A 251 -7.92 -61.82 -47.02
C VAL A 251 -8.79 -63.03 -46.63
N ALA A 252 -9.98 -62.79 -46.08
CA ALA A 252 -10.91 -63.85 -45.69
C ALA A 252 -11.78 -64.34 -46.86
N HIS A 253 -11.73 -63.65 -48.00
CA HIS A 253 -12.43 -64.00 -49.23
C HIS A 253 -11.52 -64.75 -50.21
#